data_AF-A0A3S3U5F4-F1
#
_entry.id   AF-A0A3S3U5F4-F1
#
_cell.length_a   1.000
_cell.length_b   1.000
_cell.length_c   1.000
_cell.angle_alpha   90.00
_cell.angle_beta   90.00
_cell.angle_gamma   90.00
#
_symmetry.space_group_name_H-M   'P 1'
#
loop_
_entity.id
_entity.type
_entity.pdbx_description
1 polymer ?
#
loop_
_entity_poly.entity_id
_entity_poly.type
_entity_poly.pdbx_seq_one_letter_code
_entity_poly.pdbx_strand_id
1 'polypeptide(L)'
;MTTLLFIFVAACLIALALTPAVRQLALHFDLTDKPSARKMHTKRIPRIGGVALFVSFLLPFLFLFVFRKYSVAAQYFFADNSNLCFVTGALFIFLLGLLDDVRELSFLSKIFGQLLVALFVYTCGFQITTVTTPFGADFSIGFLSLPLTVFWFLLVINAINLIDGLDGLAAGICLFVSLSMLFVCAVNGRLTAAFAFAALAGALVGFLRYNFYPASIFMGDSGSYFLGYCLAALSVGGTIKGQVATAMLIPIIALGVPLTDTLWAPLRRFINGQSMFQPDNKHIHHRLVKLGFTHRRAVLSLYVLTVLLGISSMLLVHAQNDTSALILFVLGIGLVGLLRYLSDSKLLNIHDVASWARDLTDETGLSIQRRLFFQHQRRIASACDPETLWEAVCVSLDLLEFDYAEFHFIEQQPAVSTGRSRRRFSWAEDKDKISPIPKESFLRIELPIHNFLTEKVEFSNFGTLLLLKDMRHTATEPYLLKRVEQLRRSMIVALEKIAKIKTELP
;
A
#
# COMPACT_ATOMS: atom_id res chain seq x y z
N MET A 1 -35.39 20.15 12.21
CA MET A 1 -34.97 20.57 10.85
C MET A 1 -34.26 21.91 10.85
N THR A 2 -34.77 22.95 11.53
CA THR A 2 -34.12 24.28 11.65
C THR A 2 -32.67 24.22 12.17
N THR A 3 -32.39 23.43 13.21
CA THR A 3 -31.03 23.28 13.77
C THR A 3 -30.06 22.61 12.79
N LEU A 4 -30.50 21.60 12.04
CA LEU A 4 -29.65 20.93 11.02
C LEU A 4 -29.26 21.90 9.92
N LEU A 5 -30.24 22.65 9.40
CA LEU A 5 -30.01 23.67 8.38
C LEU A 5 -29.06 24.76 8.90
N PHE A 6 -29.26 25.22 10.14
CA PHE A 6 -28.37 26.20 10.77
C PHE A 6 -26.93 25.68 10.84
N ILE A 7 -26.70 24.46 11.34
CA ILE A 7 -25.36 23.87 11.44
C ILE A 7 -24.71 23.76 10.05
N PHE A 8 -25.45 23.27 9.06
CA PHE A 8 -24.97 23.14 7.69
C PHE A 8 -24.57 24.49 7.09
N VAL A 9 -25.45 25.49 7.16
CA VAL A 9 -25.22 26.82 6.61
C VAL A 9 -24.08 27.52 7.36
N ALA A 10 -24.05 27.44 8.69
CA ALA A 10 -22.98 28.01 9.50
C ALA A 10 -21.63 27.39 9.12
N ALA A 11 -21.51 26.06 9.07
CA ALA A 11 -20.28 25.38 8.67
C ALA A 11 -19.83 25.79 7.26
N CYS A 12 -20.78 25.91 6.33
CA CYS A 12 -20.52 26.34 4.95
C CYS A 12 -19.98 27.78 4.88
N LEU A 13 -20.66 28.73 5.53
CA LEU A 13 -20.24 30.12 5.53
C LEU A 13 -18.89 30.31 6.23
N ILE A 14 -18.65 29.59 7.33
CA ILE A 14 -17.37 29.60 8.03
C ILE A 14 -16.27 29.04 7.13
N ALA A 15 -16.50 27.93 6.43
CA ALA A 15 -15.51 27.37 5.50
C ALA A 15 -15.24 28.32 4.32
N LEU A 16 -16.28 28.95 3.78
CA LEU A 16 -16.16 29.94 2.71
C LEU A 16 -15.30 31.15 3.11
N ALA A 17 -15.42 31.60 4.36
CA ALA A 17 -14.67 32.73 4.90
C ALA A 17 -13.26 32.35 5.39
N LEU A 18 -13.10 31.18 6.01
CA LEU A 18 -11.86 30.78 6.67
C LEU A 18 -10.84 30.18 5.71
N THR A 19 -11.29 29.48 4.67
CA THR A 19 -10.40 28.86 3.68
C THR A 19 -9.47 29.87 2.97
N PRO A 20 -9.92 31.06 2.50
CA PRO A 20 -9.01 32.04 1.93
C PRO A 20 -8.03 32.63 2.97
N ALA A 21 -8.44 32.78 4.24
CA ALA A 21 -7.56 33.24 5.31
C ALA A 21 -6.46 32.22 5.62
N VAL A 22 -6.82 30.93 5.76
CA VAL A 22 -5.87 29.82 5.94
C VAL A 22 -4.92 29.72 4.75
N ARG A 23 -5.44 29.92 3.53
CA ARG A 23 -4.62 29.97 2.31
C ARG A 23 -3.56 31.08 2.38
N GLN A 24 -3.90 32.28 2.84
CA GLN A 24 -2.94 33.39 2.98
C GLN A 24 -1.90 33.10 4.06
N LEU A 25 -2.31 32.56 5.21
CA LEU A 25 -1.39 32.16 6.29
C LEU A 25 -0.40 31.09 5.80
N ALA A 26 -0.89 30.08 5.09
CA ALA A 26 -0.04 29.02 4.52
C ALA A 26 1.04 29.58 3.57
N LEU A 27 0.68 30.55 2.74
CA LEU A 27 1.61 31.23 1.83
C LEU A 27 2.63 32.07 2.60
N HIS A 28 2.23 32.69 3.71
CA HIS A 28 3.11 33.49 4.56
C HIS A 28 4.17 32.63 5.28
N PHE A 29 3.80 31.45 5.77
CA PHE A 29 4.70 30.53 6.47
C PHE A 29 5.41 29.51 5.55
N ASP A 30 5.31 29.66 4.22
CA ASP A 30 5.80 28.71 3.19
C ASP A 30 5.38 27.24 3.43
N LEU A 31 4.20 27.04 4.05
CA LEU A 31 3.55 25.73 4.22
C LEU A 31 2.87 25.31 2.92
N THR A 32 3.66 25.25 1.86
CA THR A 32 3.21 25.03 0.48
C THR A 32 3.78 23.75 -0.07
N ASP A 33 3.01 23.12 -0.96
CA ASP A 33 3.53 22.05 -1.79
C ASP A 33 4.52 22.65 -2.80
N LYS A 34 5.81 22.38 -2.63
CA LYS A 34 6.84 22.87 -3.55
C LYS A 34 6.73 22.12 -4.87
N PRO A 35 6.64 22.80 -6.02
CA PRO A 35 6.57 22.15 -7.32
C PRO A 35 7.87 21.38 -7.54
N SER A 36 7.77 20.05 -7.58
CA SER A 36 8.82 19.18 -8.09
C SER A 36 8.47 18.76 -9.52
N ALA A 37 9.44 18.25 -10.28
CA ALA A 37 9.21 17.67 -11.61
C ALA A 37 8.14 16.53 -11.66
N ARG A 38 7.55 16.19 -10.50
CA ARG A 38 6.53 15.16 -10.25
C ARG A 38 5.09 15.67 -10.21
N LYS A 39 4.81 17.00 -10.22
CA LYS A 39 3.45 17.54 -10.02
C LYS A 39 3.01 18.43 -11.19
N MET A 40 1.79 18.20 -11.69
CA MET A 40 1.19 18.96 -12.80
C MET A 40 0.90 20.44 -12.48
N HIS A 41 1.00 20.84 -11.21
CA HIS A 41 0.76 22.22 -10.79
C HIS A 41 2.04 23.05 -10.95
N THR A 42 1.98 24.04 -11.83
CA THR A 42 3.03 25.03 -12.09
C THR A 42 3.15 26.09 -10.99
N LYS A 43 2.28 26.09 -9.97
CA LYS A 43 2.23 27.08 -8.87
C LYS A 43 2.30 26.39 -7.51
N ARG A 44 2.95 27.02 -6.53
CA ARG A 44 2.93 26.58 -5.11
C ARG A 44 1.49 26.61 -4.60
N ILE A 45 0.94 25.45 -4.23
CA ILE A 45 -0.40 25.36 -3.65
C ILE A 45 -0.27 25.04 -2.16
N PRO A 46 -0.88 25.85 -1.26
CA PRO A 46 -0.97 25.56 0.17
C PRO A 46 -1.54 24.18 0.50
N ARG A 47 -0.99 23.50 1.52
CA ARG A 47 -1.41 22.14 1.94
C ARG A 47 -2.20 22.05 3.24
N ILE A 48 -2.38 23.15 3.97
CA ILE A 48 -3.03 23.15 5.30
C ILE A 48 -4.54 23.43 5.26
N GLY A 49 -5.23 23.07 4.17
CA GLY A 49 -6.67 23.30 4.04
C GLY A 49 -7.53 22.55 5.07
N GLY A 50 -6.98 21.46 5.65
CA GLY A 50 -7.59 20.72 6.75
C GLY A 50 -7.89 21.58 7.97
N VAL A 51 -7.08 22.63 8.23
CA VAL A 51 -7.34 23.59 9.31
C VAL A 51 -8.68 24.30 9.10
N ALA A 52 -8.94 24.75 7.87
CA ALA A 52 -10.19 25.42 7.54
C ALA A 52 -11.37 24.45 7.68
N LEU A 53 -11.23 23.20 7.22
CA LEU A 53 -12.26 22.18 7.35
C LEU A 53 -12.58 21.86 8.83
N PHE A 54 -11.56 21.57 9.64
CA PHE A 54 -11.73 21.21 11.04
C PHE A 54 -12.39 22.34 11.85
N VAL A 55 -11.92 23.58 11.70
CA VAL A 55 -12.49 24.72 12.42
C VAL A 55 -13.92 25.02 11.96
N SER A 56 -14.21 24.90 10.67
CA SER A 56 -15.57 25.10 10.13
C SER A 56 -16.55 24.02 10.58
N PHE A 57 -16.06 22.80 10.78
CA PHE A 57 -16.84 21.73 11.37
C PHE A 57 -17.12 21.99 12.86
N LEU A 58 -16.12 22.44 13.64
CA LEU A 58 -16.21 22.56 15.09
C LEU A 58 -17.01 23.80 15.56
N LEU A 59 -16.85 24.94 14.89
CA LEU A 59 -17.44 26.21 15.32
C LEU A 59 -18.97 26.22 15.47
N PRO A 60 -19.77 25.60 14.57
CA PRO A 60 -21.21 25.47 14.77
C PRO A 60 -21.57 24.74 16.07
N PHE A 61 -20.81 23.72 16.48
CA PHE A 61 -21.02 23.04 17.76
C PHE A 61 -20.63 23.91 18.94
N LEU A 62 -19.55 24.69 18.83
CA LEU A 62 -19.18 25.65 19.87
C LEU A 62 -20.27 26.71 20.05
N PHE A 63 -20.85 27.20 18.95
CA PHE A 63 -22.00 28.11 19.01
C PHE A 63 -23.19 27.47 19.72
N LEU A 64 -23.56 26.23 19.35
CA LEU A 64 -24.62 25.50 20.05
C LEU A 64 -24.32 25.26 21.54
N PHE A 65 -23.06 25.06 21.90
CA PHE A 65 -22.63 24.90 23.30
C PHE A 65 -22.85 26.19 24.10
N VAL A 66 -22.40 27.33 23.56
CA VAL A 66 -22.55 28.64 24.21
C VAL A 66 -24.03 29.00 24.38
N PHE A 67 -24.84 28.75 23.36
CA PHE A 67 -26.28 29.06 23.38
C PHE A 67 -27.16 27.87 23.82
N ARG A 68 -26.59 26.86 24.49
CA ARG A 68 -27.30 25.62 24.88
C ARG A 68 -28.53 25.84 25.74
N LYS A 69 -28.60 26.95 26.47
CA LYS A 69 -29.78 27.31 27.29
C LYS A 69 -31.01 27.60 26.43
N TYR A 70 -30.84 28.02 25.18
CA TYR A 70 -31.91 28.43 24.28
C TYR A 70 -32.26 27.37 23.23
N SER A 71 -31.58 26.22 23.23
CA SER A 71 -31.78 25.15 22.25
C SER A 71 -31.87 23.80 22.93
N VAL A 72 -33.07 23.21 22.93
CA VAL A 72 -33.32 21.85 23.43
C VAL A 72 -32.40 20.84 22.72
N ALA A 73 -32.19 21.01 21.40
CA ALA A 73 -31.29 20.17 20.61
C ALA A 73 -29.83 20.22 21.09
N ALA A 74 -29.35 21.38 21.54
CA ALA A 74 -28.00 21.51 22.09
C ALA A 74 -27.88 20.79 23.43
N GLN A 75 -28.90 20.85 24.29
CA GLN A 75 -28.89 20.14 25.58
C GLN A 75 -28.79 18.63 25.39
N TYR A 76 -29.54 18.05 24.44
CA TYR A 76 -29.44 16.64 24.09
C TYR A 76 -28.07 16.25 23.54
N PHE A 77 -27.46 17.09 22.70
CA PHE A 77 -26.15 16.80 22.12
C PHE A 77 -25.03 16.77 23.17
N PHE A 78 -25.03 17.71 24.13
CA PHE A 78 -23.99 17.81 25.16
C PHE A 78 -24.24 16.95 26.40
N ALA A 79 -25.39 16.29 26.50
CA ALA A 79 -25.68 15.37 27.61
C ALA A 79 -24.97 14.01 27.46
N ASP A 80 -24.60 13.62 26.24
CA ASP A 80 -23.95 12.34 25.95
C ASP A 80 -22.42 12.50 25.89
N ASN A 81 -21.71 11.82 26.80
CA ASN A 81 -20.26 11.80 26.87
C ASN A 81 -19.60 11.26 25.59
N SER A 82 -20.31 10.42 24.82
CA SER A 82 -19.80 9.87 23.56
C SER A 82 -19.52 10.96 22.52
N ASN A 83 -20.29 12.05 22.51
CA ASN A 83 -20.09 13.17 21.59
C ASN A 83 -18.82 13.97 21.94
N LEU A 84 -18.51 14.12 23.22
CA LEU A 84 -17.26 14.75 23.66
C LEU A 84 -16.05 13.90 23.26
N CYS A 85 -16.14 12.57 23.42
CA CYS A 85 -15.12 11.65 22.94
C CYS A 85 -14.93 11.72 21.42
N PHE A 86 -16.01 11.80 20.65
CA PHE A 86 -15.95 11.96 19.20
C PHE A 86 -15.19 13.24 18.79
N VAL A 87 -15.52 14.38 19.40
CA VAL A 87 -14.85 15.66 19.13
C VAL A 87 -13.38 15.61 19.56
N THR A 88 -13.08 14.95 20.68
CA THR A 88 -11.70 14.80 21.19
C THR A 88 -10.86 13.93 20.26
N GLY A 89 -11.39 12.81 19.78
CA GLY A 89 -10.70 11.98 18.78
C GLY A 89 -10.53 12.70 17.44
N ALA A 90 -11.50 13.52 17.03
CA ALA A 90 -11.38 14.37 15.84
C ALA A 90 -10.27 15.39 15.99
N LEU A 91 -10.09 15.96 17.19
CA LEU A 91 -8.98 16.86 17.49
C LEU A 91 -7.63 16.12 17.42
N PHE A 92 -7.51 14.96 18.06
CA PHE A 92 -6.25 14.20 18.06
C PHE A 92 -5.82 13.77 16.65
N ILE A 93 -6.75 13.26 15.84
CA ILE A 93 -6.42 12.84 14.49
C ILE A 93 -6.09 14.02 13.57
N PHE A 94 -6.79 15.14 13.73
CA PHE A 94 -6.49 16.38 13.02
C PHE A 94 -5.10 16.89 13.39
N LEU A 95 -4.74 16.89 14.67
CA LEU A 95 -3.41 17.29 15.13
C LEU A 95 -2.32 16.36 14.60
N LEU A 96 -2.57 15.05 14.54
CA LEU A 96 -1.66 14.09 13.92
C LEU A 96 -1.41 14.41 12.44
N GLY A 97 -2.48 14.64 11.67
CA GLY A 97 -2.35 15.00 10.26
C GLY A 97 -1.75 16.39 10.04
N LEU A 98 -2.01 17.35 10.94
CA LEU A 98 -1.38 18.67 10.87
C LEU A 98 0.11 18.60 11.20
N LEU A 99 0.51 17.74 12.14
CA LEU A 99 1.91 17.47 12.42
C LEU A 99 2.60 16.83 11.21
N ASP A 100 1.90 15.96 10.49
CA ASP A 100 2.38 15.33 9.26
C ASP A 100 2.55 16.34 8.12
N ASP A 101 1.57 17.23 7.92
CA ASP A 101 1.63 18.32 6.94
C ASP A 101 2.81 19.27 7.18
N VAL A 102 3.25 19.43 8.43
CA VAL A 102 4.34 20.35 8.81
C VAL A 102 5.70 19.66 8.89
N ARG A 103 5.77 18.42 9.38
CA ARG A 103 7.04 17.73 9.70
C ARG A 103 7.34 16.51 8.84
N GLU A 104 6.44 16.10 7.94
CA GLU A 104 6.56 14.86 7.14
C GLU A 104 6.91 13.64 8.02
N LEU A 105 5.91 13.03 8.65
CA LEU A 105 6.11 11.92 9.58
C LEU A 105 6.48 10.61 8.86
N SER A 106 7.17 9.72 9.56
CA SER A 106 7.44 8.37 9.07
C SER A 106 6.15 7.54 9.01
N PHE A 107 6.09 6.56 8.10
CA PHE A 107 4.93 5.66 7.97
C PHE A 107 4.51 5.01 9.30
N LEU A 108 5.48 4.53 10.09
CA LEU A 108 5.21 3.90 11.38
C LEU A 108 4.64 4.90 12.39
N SER A 109 5.13 6.15 12.39
CA SER A 109 4.60 7.21 13.26
C SER A 109 3.14 7.54 12.94
N LYS A 110 2.79 7.59 11.64
CA LYS A 110 1.41 7.85 11.17
C LYS A 110 0.46 6.75 11.64
N ILE A 111 0.81 5.49 11.37
CA ILE A 111 -0.01 4.32 11.75
C ILE A 111 -0.14 4.21 13.27
N PHE A 112 0.95 4.45 14.02
CA PHE A 112 0.92 4.41 15.48
C PHE A 112 0.00 5.51 16.05
N GLY A 113 0.05 6.73 15.53
CA GLY A 113 -0.85 7.80 15.93
C GLY A 113 -2.33 7.48 15.65
N GLN A 114 -2.62 6.95 14.45
CA GLN A 114 -3.98 6.51 14.09
C GLN A 114 -4.47 5.38 15.00
N LEU A 115 -3.60 4.42 15.34
CA LEU A 115 -3.89 3.34 16.27
C LEU A 115 -4.26 3.87 17.67
N LEU A 116 -3.51 4.84 18.20
CA LEU A 116 -3.81 5.44 19.50
C LEU A 116 -5.17 6.15 19.50
N VAL A 117 -5.49 6.89 18.43
CA VAL A 117 -6.81 7.53 18.30
C VAL A 117 -7.92 6.48 18.24
N ALA A 118 -7.74 5.41 17.45
CA ALA A 118 -8.71 4.33 17.33
C ALA A 118 -8.94 3.61 18.67
N LEU A 119 -7.89 3.37 19.45
CA LEU A 119 -7.98 2.77 20.77
C LEU A 119 -8.70 3.69 21.76
N PHE A 120 -8.39 4.99 21.74
CA PHE A 120 -9.07 6.00 22.57
C PHE A 120 -10.59 5.99 22.33
N VAL A 121 -11.03 6.11 21.06
CA VAL A 121 -12.47 6.13 20.77
C VAL A 121 -13.16 4.79 21.03
N TYR A 122 -12.44 3.68 20.88
CA TYR A 122 -12.94 2.35 21.27
C TYR A 122 -13.29 2.32 22.77
N THR A 123 -12.43 2.85 23.64
CA THR A 123 -12.72 2.94 25.09
C THR A 123 -13.88 3.89 25.41
N CYS A 124 -14.15 4.86 24.54
CA CYS A 124 -15.31 5.74 24.62
C CYS A 124 -16.62 5.15 24.08
N GLY A 125 -16.64 3.87 23.67
CA GLY A 125 -17.85 3.17 23.23
C GLY A 125 -18.11 3.18 21.72
N PHE A 126 -17.20 3.74 20.90
CA PHE A 126 -17.24 3.58 19.44
C PHE A 126 -16.75 2.18 19.07
N GLN A 127 -17.61 1.18 19.23
CA GLN A 127 -17.25 -0.23 19.10
C GLN A 127 -18.14 -0.95 18.09
N ILE A 128 -17.52 -1.73 17.22
CA ILE A 128 -18.22 -2.68 16.35
C ILE A 128 -18.47 -3.95 17.19
N THR A 129 -19.64 -4.04 17.82
CA THR A 129 -19.97 -5.16 18.73
C THR A 129 -20.79 -6.25 18.07
N THR A 130 -21.62 -5.87 17.10
CA THR A 130 -22.55 -6.77 16.40
C THR A 130 -22.43 -6.56 14.90
N VAL A 131 -22.47 -7.65 14.15
CA VAL A 131 -22.63 -7.64 12.70
C VAL A 131 -23.98 -8.25 12.37
N THR A 132 -24.85 -7.44 11.78
CA THR A 132 -26.12 -7.91 11.25
C THR A 132 -25.85 -8.67 9.97
N THR A 133 -26.14 -9.98 9.99
CA THR A 133 -26.08 -10.79 8.79
C THR A 133 -27.34 -10.58 7.95
N PRO A 134 -27.28 -10.68 6.61
CA PRO A 134 -28.46 -10.64 5.74
C PRO A 134 -29.46 -11.80 5.98
N PHE A 135 -29.16 -12.72 6.90
CA PHE A 135 -29.93 -13.93 7.18
C PHE A 135 -30.55 -13.92 8.60
N GLY A 136 -30.63 -12.73 9.22
CA GLY A 136 -31.54 -12.48 10.35
C GLY A 136 -30.98 -12.68 11.76
N ALA A 137 -29.80 -13.28 11.95
CA ALA A 137 -29.17 -13.35 13.28
C ALA A 137 -28.02 -12.34 13.40
N ASP A 138 -28.13 -11.43 14.36
CA ASP A 138 -27.02 -10.56 14.77
C ASP A 138 -25.94 -11.42 15.46
N PHE A 139 -24.73 -11.45 14.91
CA PHE A 139 -23.62 -12.13 15.55
C PHE A 139 -22.84 -11.15 16.44
N SER A 140 -22.71 -11.49 17.73
CA SER A 140 -21.83 -10.76 18.64
C SER A 140 -20.38 -11.10 18.34
N ILE A 141 -19.59 -10.08 18.04
CA ILE A 141 -18.19 -10.23 17.63
C ILE A 141 -17.29 -10.60 18.83
N GLY A 142 -17.71 -10.25 20.06
CA GLY A 142 -16.96 -10.52 21.28
C GLY A 142 -15.55 -9.91 21.24
N PHE A 143 -14.53 -10.72 21.51
CA PHE A 143 -13.13 -10.28 21.61
C PHE A 143 -12.57 -9.69 20.30
N LEU A 144 -13.14 -10.05 19.14
CA LEU A 144 -12.73 -9.50 17.85
C LEU A 144 -13.22 -8.05 17.63
N SER A 145 -14.03 -7.51 18.54
CA SER A 145 -14.58 -6.16 18.43
C SER A 145 -13.47 -5.10 18.40
N LEU A 146 -12.46 -5.24 19.26
CA LEU A 146 -11.32 -4.31 19.32
C LEU A 146 -10.51 -4.33 18.02
N PRO A 147 -9.91 -5.46 17.58
CA PRO A 147 -9.10 -5.46 16.36
C PRO A 147 -9.90 -5.06 15.14
N LEU A 148 -11.19 -5.42 15.05
CA LEU A 148 -12.06 -5.02 13.94
C LEU A 148 -12.34 -3.52 13.93
N THR A 149 -12.64 -2.93 15.09
CA THR A 149 -12.86 -1.48 15.20
C THR A 149 -11.58 -0.72 14.87
N VAL A 150 -10.44 -1.13 15.43
CA VAL A 150 -9.15 -0.51 15.13
C VAL A 150 -8.86 -0.58 13.63
N PHE A 151 -8.96 -1.79 13.04
CA PHE A 151 -8.76 -1.98 11.61
C PHE A 151 -9.68 -1.09 10.77
N TRP A 152 -10.95 -0.97 11.15
CA TRP A 152 -11.93 -0.11 10.48
C TRP A 152 -11.50 1.36 10.45
N PHE A 153 -11.08 1.91 11.59
CA PHE A 153 -10.61 3.29 11.66
C PHE A 153 -9.38 3.50 10.77
N LEU A 154 -8.36 2.64 10.88
CA LEU A 154 -7.17 2.74 10.03
C LEU A 154 -7.53 2.61 8.54
N LEU A 155 -8.42 1.67 8.19
CA LEU A 155 -8.84 1.45 6.81
C LEU A 155 -9.47 2.72 6.22
N VAL A 156 -10.47 3.28 6.88
CA VAL A 156 -11.22 4.44 6.36
C VAL A 156 -10.34 5.70 6.33
N ILE A 157 -9.53 5.94 7.37
CA ILE A 157 -8.60 7.08 7.42
C ILE A 157 -7.61 7.03 6.25
N ASN A 158 -6.93 5.90 6.07
CA ASN A 158 -5.95 5.76 5.00
C ASN A 158 -6.60 5.70 3.62
N ALA A 159 -7.81 5.17 3.50
CA ALA A 159 -8.56 5.20 2.25
C ALA A 159 -8.83 6.64 1.81
N ILE A 160 -9.37 7.50 2.68
CA ILE A 160 -9.65 8.91 2.34
C ILE A 160 -8.36 9.67 2.00
N ASN A 161 -7.29 9.45 2.77
CA ASN A 161 -5.98 10.02 2.48
C ASN A 161 -5.46 9.64 1.09
N LEU A 162 -5.68 8.39 0.69
CA LEU A 162 -5.29 7.93 -0.63
C LEU A 162 -6.10 8.57 -1.77
N ILE A 163 -7.38 8.83 -1.54
CA ILE A 163 -8.27 9.45 -2.54
C ILE A 163 -7.93 10.94 -2.76
N ASP A 164 -7.27 11.60 -1.82
CA ASP A 164 -6.91 13.02 -1.86
C ASP A 164 -5.75 13.35 -2.83
N GLY A 165 -5.58 12.54 -3.88
CA GLY A 165 -4.58 12.74 -4.93
C GLY A 165 -5.05 13.60 -6.11
N LEU A 166 -6.34 14.00 -6.16
CA LEU A 166 -6.93 14.79 -7.24
C LEU A 166 -7.76 15.96 -6.68
N ASP A 167 -7.60 17.15 -7.27
CA ASP A 167 -8.33 18.37 -6.91
C ASP A 167 -9.85 18.12 -6.77
N GLY A 168 -10.38 18.33 -5.57
CA GLY A 168 -11.80 18.18 -5.26
C GLY A 168 -12.29 16.75 -5.06
N LEU A 169 -11.52 15.71 -5.39
CA LEU A 169 -12.06 14.34 -5.40
C LEU A 169 -12.46 13.86 -4.01
N ALA A 170 -11.53 13.82 -3.06
CA ALA A 170 -11.79 13.34 -1.71
C ALA A 170 -12.86 14.19 -1.01
N ALA A 171 -12.73 15.52 -1.06
CA ALA A 171 -13.70 16.44 -0.47
C ALA A 171 -15.12 16.26 -1.06
N GLY A 172 -15.24 16.03 -2.37
CA GLY A 172 -16.53 15.79 -3.01
C GLY A 172 -17.15 14.44 -2.67
N ILE A 173 -16.35 13.37 -2.62
CA ILE A 173 -16.84 12.05 -2.18
C ILE A 173 -17.33 12.12 -0.73
N CYS A 174 -16.52 12.70 0.16
CA CYS A 174 -16.91 12.92 1.55
C CYS A 174 -18.18 13.78 1.66
N LEU A 175 -18.38 14.75 0.77
CA LEU A 175 -19.59 15.58 0.75
C LEU A 175 -20.83 14.73 0.42
N PHE A 176 -20.79 13.96 -0.66
CA PHE A 176 -21.94 13.15 -1.05
C PHE A 176 -22.25 12.05 -0.03
N VAL A 177 -21.22 11.43 0.56
CA VAL A 177 -21.40 10.49 1.68
C VAL A 177 -22.04 11.20 2.88
N SER A 178 -21.56 12.39 3.24
CA SER A 178 -22.11 13.15 4.38
C SER A 178 -23.55 13.59 4.15
N LEU A 179 -23.90 14.08 2.96
CA LEU A 179 -25.29 14.43 2.60
C LEU A 179 -26.21 13.21 2.63
N SER A 180 -25.70 12.08 2.15
CA SER A 180 -26.43 10.82 2.15
C SER A 180 -26.74 10.39 3.59
N MET A 181 -25.74 10.40 4.45
CA MET A 181 -25.91 10.02 5.86
C MET A 181 -26.71 11.01 6.66
N LEU A 182 -26.58 12.31 6.37
CA LEU A 182 -27.45 13.33 6.96
C LEU A 182 -28.93 12.99 6.74
N PHE A 183 -29.31 12.62 5.51
CA PHE A 183 -30.67 12.21 5.20
C PHE A 183 -31.08 10.96 5.97
N VAL A 184 -30.27 9.89 5.92
CA VAL A 184 -30.55 8.62 6.63
C VAL A 184 -30.70 8.85 8.13
N CYS A 185 -29.79 9.58 8.77
CA CYS A 185 -29.84 9.87 10.19
C CYS A 185 -31.03 10.77 10.55
N ALA A 186 -31.37 11.75 9.72
CA ALA A 186 -32.52 12.61 9.94
C ALA A 186 -33.85 11.85 9.89
N VAL A 187 -34.03 10.96 8.91
CA VAL A 187 -35.25 10.14 8.76
C VAL A 187 -35.38 9.13 9.91
N ASN A 188 -34.27 8.53 10.34
CA ASN A 188 -34.25 7.56 11.44
C ASN A 188 -34.23 8.19 12.86
N GLY A 189 -34.42 9.51 12.98
CA GLY A 189 -34.45 10.21 14.27
C GLY A 189 -33.10 10.28 15.01
N ARG A 190 -31.98 10.01 14.34
CA ARG A 190 -30.62 10.03 14.90
C ARG A 190 -30.00 11.42 14.82
N LEU A 191 -30.53 12.33 15.65
CA LEU A 191 -30.22 13.76 15.58
C LEU A 191 -28.73 14.09 15.83
N THR A 192 -28.05 13.38 16.73
CA THR A 192 -26.63 13.64 17.06
C THR A 192 -25.72 13.40 15.86
N ALA A 193 -25.81 12.22 15.23
CA ALA A 193 -25.09 11.89 14.01
C ALA A 193 -25.48 12.80 12.84
N ALA A 194 -26.79 13.13 12.72
CA ALA A 194 -27.26 14.06 11.70
C ALA A 194 -26.62 15.45 11.85
N PHE A 195 -26.44 15.97 13.07
CA PHE A 195 -25.74 17.24 13.29
C PHE A 195 -24.28 17.19 12.82
N ALA A 196 -23.57 16.09 13.12
CA ALA A 196 -22.19 15.90 12.66
C ALA A 196 -22.09 15.83 11.13
N PHE A 197 -22.97 15.07 10.47
CA PHE A 197 -23.00 15.01 9.00
C PHE A 197 -23.43 16.34 8.36
N ALA A 198 -24.34 17.10 8.97
CA ALA A 198 -24.68 18.44 8.52
C ALA A 198 -23.48 19.39 8.58
N ALA A 199 -22.72 19.37 9.67
CA ALA A 199 -21.51 20.18 9.82
C ALA A 199 -20.44 19.80 8.81
N LEU A 200 -20.19 18.49 8.62
CA LEU A 200 -19.24 18.00 7.61
C LEU A 200 -19.64 18.42 6.20
N ALA A 201 -20.90 18.16 5.81
CA ALA A 201 -21.39 18.51 4.49
C ALA A 201 -21.30 20.03 4.24
N GLY A 202 -21.68 20.86 5.22
CA GLY A 202 -21.56 22.30 5.12
C GLY A 202 -20.11 22.76 4.94
N ALA A 203 -19.21 22.30 5.81
CA ALA A 203 -17.78 22.63 5.74
C ALA A 203 -17.17 22.20 4.40
N LEU A 204 -17.52 21.02 3.90
CA LEU A 204 -17.05 20.50 2.61
C LEU A 204 -17.56 21.31 1.42
N VAL A 205 -18.83 21.74 1.41
CA VAL A 205 -19.34 22.63 0.35
C VAL A 205 -18.54 23.93 0.29
N GLY A 206 -18.31 24.57 1.44
CA GLY A 206 -17.55 25.82 1.50
C GLY A 206 -16.08 25.64 1.11
N PHE A 207 -15.46 24.53 1.52
CA PHE A 207 -14.07 24.21 1.17
C PHE A 207 -13.91 23.86 -0.32
N LEU A 208 -14.84 23.09 -0.91
CA LEU A 208 -14.83 22.68 -2.31
C LEU A 208 -14.80 23.87 -3.27
N ARG A 209 -15.37 25.02 -2.89
CA ARG A 209 -15.28 26.26 -3.69
C ARG A 209 -13.84 26.64 -4.04
N TYR A 210 -12.89 26.31 -3.16
CA TYR A 210 -11.46 26.62 -3.28
C TYR A 210 -10.59 25.41 -3.64
N ASN A 211 -11.07 24.20 -3.34
CA ASN A 211 -10.35 22.95 -3.60
C ASN A 211 -10.71 22.30 -4.95
N PHE A 212 -11.85 22.66 -5.57
CA PHE A 212 -12.25 22.13 -6.86
C PHE A 212 -11.34 22.60 -8.01
N TYR A 213 -11.14 21.74 -9.01
CA TYR A 213 -10.16 21.99 -10.09
C TYR A 213 -10.43 23.28 -10.90
N PRO A 214 -9.42 24.16 -11.06
CA PRO A 214 -8.06 24.08 -10.51
C PRO A 214 -8.00 24.51 -9.03
N ALA A 215 -7.43 23.65 -8.18
CA ALA A 215 -7.38 23.90 -6.74
C ALA A 215 -6.51 25.11 -6.37
N SER A 216 -6.99 25.93 -5.43
CA SER A 216 -6.26 27.06 -4.85
C SER A 216 -5.64 26.74 -3.48
N ILE A 217 -6.07 25.64 -2.86
CA ILE A 217 -5.58 25.06 -1.61
C ILE A 217 -5.91 23.56 -1.57
N PHE A 218 -4.98 22.75 -1.08
CA PHE A 218 -5.18 21.33 -0.80
C PHE A 218 -5.53 21.12 0.66
N MET A 219 -6.28 20.05 0.97
CA MET A 219 -6.65 19.79 2.36
C MET A 219 -5.52 19.20 3.19
N GLY A 220 -4.59 18.47 2.56
CA GLY A 220 -3.45 17.87 3.25
C GLY A 220 -3.81 16.63 4.07
N ASP A 221 -2.82 16.10 4.78
CA ASP A 221 -2.96 14.95 5.66
C ASP A 221 -3.86 15.32 6.86
N SER A 222 -3.80 16.57 7.35
CA SER A 222 -4.73 17.09 8.38
C SER A 222 -6.20 16.97 7.98
N GLY A 223 -6.54 17.34 6.74
CA GLY A 223 -7.91 17.28 6.23
C GLY A 223 -8.37 15.85 5.97
N SER A 224 -7.56 15.05 5.27
CA SER A 224 -7.92 13.67 4.94
C SER A 224 -8.08 12.79 6.17
N TYR A 225 -7.17 12.92 7.14
CA TYR A 225 -7.24 12.12 8.36
C TYR A 225 -8.47 12.48 9.19
N PHE A 226 -8.76 13.78 9.30
CA PHE A 226 -9.96 14.28 9.96
C PHE A 226 -11.24 13.75 9.29
N LEU A 227 -11.37 13.89 7.96
CA LEU A 227 -12.54 13.40 7.24
C LEU A 227 -12.71 11.89 7.37
N GLY A 228 -11.63 11.12 7.19
CA GLY A 228 -11.65 9.68 7.33
C GLY A 228 -12.04 9.22 8.73
N TYR A 229 -11.52 9.87 9.78
CA TYR A 229 -11.91 9.61 11.15
C TYR A 229 -13.39 9.92 11.39
N CYS A 230 -13.88 11.08 10.92
CA CYS A 230 -15.27 11.45 11.12
C CYS A 230 -16.21 10.44 10.48
N LEU A 231 -15.91 10.01 9.25
CA LEU A 231 -16.70 8.98 8.57
C LEU A 231 -16.64 7.64 9.31
N ALA A 232 -15.46 7.21 9.78
CA ALA A 232 -15.30 5.97 10.54
C ALA A 232 -16.03 6.00 11.90
N ALA A 233 -15.90 7.08 12.64
CA ALA A 233 -16.51 7.22 13.95
C ALA A 233 -18.03 7.33 13.85
N LEU A 234 -18.56 8.12 12.91
CA LEU A 234 -20.00 8.25 12.72
C LEU A 234 -20.65 7.00 12.13
N SER A 235 -19.90 6.15 11.42
CA SER A 235 -20.40 4.87 10.92
C SER A 235 -20.55 3.82 12.03
N VAL A 236 -19.73 3.92 13.08
CA VAL A 236 -19.77 3.02 14.25
C VAL A 236 -20.63 3.60 15.38
N GLY A 237 -20.63 4.93 15.51
CA GLY A 237 -21.37 5.70 16.50
C GLY A 237 -22.84 5.86 16.13
N GLY A 238 -23.67 4.93 16.60
CA GLY A 238 -25.14 5.01 16.47
C GLY A 238 -25.80 3.69 16.82
N THR A 239 -27.01 3.72 17.38
CA THR A 239 -27.76 2.50 17.77
C THR A 239 -28.32 1.71 16.57
N ILE A 240 -28.06 2.14 15.33
CA ILE A 240 -28.35 1.36 14.10
C ILE A 240 -27.01 0.81 13.59
N LYS A 241 -26.46 -0.14 14.34
CA LYS A 241 -25.24 -0.87 13.98
C LYS A 241 -25.57 -1.71 12.74
N GLY A 242 -24.93 -1.43 11.60
CA GLY A 242 -25.07 -2.21 10.36
C GLY A 242 -25.51 -1.42 9.14
N GLN A 243 -26.65 -0.72 9.18
CA GLN A 243 -27.22 -0.03 8.00
C GLN A 243 -26.42 1.21 7.59
N VAL A 244 -26.03 2.04 8.56
CA VAL A 244 -25.23 3.25 8.34
C VAL A 244 -23.82 2.87 7.88
N ALA A 245 -23.20 1.89 8.53
CA ALA A 245 -21.89 1.37 8.15
C ALA A 245 -21.89 0.82 6.71
N THR A 246 -22.88 0.00 6.34
CA THR A 246 -23.00 -0.56 4.98
C THR A 246 -23.19 0.53 3.93
N ALA A 247 -24.01 1.54 4.24
CA ALA A 247 -24.27 2.65 3.32
C ALA A 247 -23.12 3.64 3.16
N MET A 248 -22.20 3.70 4.13
CA MET A 248 -20.94 4.45 4.00
C MET A 248 -19.87 3.63 3.27
N LEU A 249 -19.85 2.31 3.49
CA LEU A 249 -18.79 1.43 3.04
C LEU A 249 -18.82 1.17 1.53
N ILE A 250 -20.01 0.97 0.95
CA ILE A 250 -20.14 0.61 -0.47
C ILE A 250 -19.55 1.71 -1.37
N PRO A 251 -19.90 3.00 -1.24
CA PRO A 251 -19.29 4.06 -2.05
C PRO A 251 -17.79 4.21 -1.78
N ILE A 252 -17.35 4.17 -0.53
CA ILE A 252 -15.95 4.38 -0.16
C ILE A 252 -15.05 3.24 -0.66
N ILE A 253 -15.47 1.99 -0.53
CA ILE A 253 -14.72 0.83 -1.06
C ILE A 253 -14.76 0.82 -2.58
N ALA A 254 -15.93 1.02 -3.20
CA ALA A 254 -16.05 0.99 -4.66
C ALA A 254 -15.18 2.07 -5.34
N LEU A 255 -14.98 3.21 -4.68
CA LEU A 255 -14.09 4.28 -5.14
C LEU A 255 -12.64 4.07 -4.70
N GLY A 256 -12.42 3.38 -3.57
CA GLY A 256 -11.13 2.87 -3.13
C GLY A 256 -10.54 1.86 -4.12
N VAL A 257 -11.34 1.05 -4.82
CA VAL A 257 -10.86 0.08 -5.83
C VAL A 257 -10.09 0.76 -6.97
N PRO A 258 -10.63 1.77 -7.68
CA PRO A 258 -9.87 2.58 -8.64
C PRO A 258 -8.59 3.19 -8.07
N LEU A 259 -8.56 3.56 -6.78
CA LEU A 259 -7.38 4.19 -6.19
C LEU A 259 -6.35 3.18 -5.69
N THR A 260 -6.78 2.00 -5.26
CA THR A 260 -5.91 0.85 -5.00
C THR A 260 -5.18 0.39 -6.26
N ASP A 261 -5.71 0.57 -7.48
CA ASP A 261 -4.96 0.36 -8.74
C ASP A 261 -3.75 1.32 -8.85
N THR A 262 -3.90 2.53 -8.32
CA THR A 262 -2.83 3.55 -8.22
C THR A 262 -1.75 3.18 -7.19
N LEU A 263 -2.12 2.50 -6.09
CA LEU A 263 -1.20 1.93 -5.09
C LEU A 263 -0.58 0.60 -5.48
N TRP A 264 -1.31 -0.21 -6.23
CA TRP A 264 -0.85 -1.50 -6.73
C TRP A 264 0.16 -1.34 -7.85
N ALA A 265 0.26 -0.17 -8.49
CA ALA A 265 1.31 0.08 -9.47
C ALA A 265 2.72 0.04 -8.86
N PRO A 266 3.04 0.74 -7.74
CA PRO A 266 4.29 0.57 -7.01
C PRO A 266 4.54 -0.86 -6.51
N LEU A 267 3.51 -1.50 -5.94
CA LEU A 267 3.63 -2.85 -5.37
C LEU A 267 3.83 -3.92 -6.46
N ARG A 268 3.16 -3.80 -7.61
CA ARG A 268 3.40 -4.62 -8.81
C ARG A 268 4.81 -4.44 -9.37
N ARG A 269 5.38 -3.22 -9.31
CA ARG A 269 6.77 -2.99 -9.73
C ARG A 269 7.77 -3.65 -8.79
N PHE A 270 7.53 -3.52 -7.50
CA PHE A 270 8.29 -4.23 -6.48
C PHE A 270 8.28 -5.73 -6.72
N ILE A 271 7.09 -6.29 -6.98
CA ILE A 271 6.88 -7.70 -7.30
C ILE A 271 7.61 -8.10 -8.60
N ASN A 272 7.64 -7.23 -9.61
CA ASN A 272 8.29 -7.48 -10.90
C ASN A 272 9.79 -7.10 -10.95
N GLY A 273 10.44 -6.87 -9.79
CA GLY A 273 11.87 -6.52 -9.73
C GLY A 273 12.22 -5.15 -10.32
N GLN A 274 11.21 -4.30 -10.55
CA GLN A 274 11.37 -2.93 -11.03
C GLN A 274 11.46 -1.97 -9.85
N SER A 275 12.25 -0.90 -9.98
CA SER A 275 12.35 0.13 -8.93
C SER A 275 10.96 0.66 -8.56
N MET A 276 10.60 0.54 -7.28
CA MET A 276 9.36 1.06 -6.69
C MET A 276 9.16 2.56 -6.98
N PHE A 277 10.26 3.28 -7.20
CA PHE A 277 10.31 4.74 -7.33
C PHE A 277 10.69 5.23 -8.73
N GLN A 278 10.72 4.35 -9.74
CA GLN A 278 10.89 4.81 -11.11
C GLN A 278 9.67 5.67 -11.53
N PRO A 279 9.91 6.89 -12.05
CA PRO A 279 8.85 7.84 -12.39
C PRO A 279 8.01 7.27 -13.53
N ASP A 280 6.69 7.22 -13.37
CA ASP A 280 5.79 6.75 -14.43
C ASP A 280 4.50 7.58 -14.44
N ASN A 281 4.16 8.07 -15.63
CA ASN A 281 2.98 8.88 -15.91
C ASN A 281 1.72 8.01 -16.12
N LYS A 282 1.51 6.99 -15.27
CA LYS A 282 0.46 5.98 -15.45
C LYS A 282 -0.50 5.84 -14.27
N HIS A 283 -0.79 6.94 -13.60
CA HIS A 283 -1.93 7.00 -12.69
C HIS A 283 -3.26 6.96 -13.48
N ILE A 284 -4.35 6.56 -12.85
CA ILE A 284 -5.68 6.54 -13.49
C ILE A 284 -6.10 7.91 -14.03
N HIS A 285 -5.63 9.03 -13.46
CA HIS A 285 -5.86 10.34 -14.08
C HIS A 285 -5.18 10.47 -15.44
N HIS A 286 -3.94 9.99 -15.61
CA HIS A 286 -3.29 9.92 -16.92
C HIS A 286 -3.97 8.90 -17.84
N ARG A 287 -4.60 7.83 -17.32
CA ARG A 287 -5.36 6.87 -18.14
C ARG A 287 -6.72 7.40 -18.58
N LEU A 288 -7.46 8.07 -17.69
CA LEU A 288 -8.69 8.80 -18.02
C LEU A 288 -8.38 9.92 -19.03
N VAL A 289 -7.26 10.63 -18.85
CA VAL A 289 -6.77 11.60 -19.83
C VAL A 289 -6.37 10.92 -21.15
N LYS A 290 -5.75 9.73 -21.14
CA LYS A 290 -5.48 8.92 -22.34
C LYS A 290 -6.74 8.40 -23.03
N LEU A 291 -7.83 8.20 -22.28
CA LEU A 291 -9.18 7.91 -22.79
C LEU A 291 -9.92 9.20 -23.25
N GLY A 292 -9.27 10.37 -23.22
CA GLY A 292 -9.83 11.65 -23.68
C GLY A 292 -10.60 12.45 -22.61
N PHE A 293 -10.62 12.01 -21.35
CA PHE A 293 -11.28 12.75 -20.26
C PHE A 293 -10.38 13.86 -19.70
N THR A 294 -10.88 15.09 -19.66
CA THR A 294 -10.28 16.18 -18.87
C THR A 294 -10.37 15.86 -17.35
N HIS A 295 -9.43 16.36 -16.54
CA HIS A 295 -9.41 16.19 -15.06
C HIS A 295 -10.78 16.42 -14.41
N ARG A 296 -11.49 17.49 -14.82
CA ARG A 296 -12.85 17.81 -14.35
C ARG A 296 -13.86 16.69 -14.64
N ARG A 297 -13.85 16.14 -15.86
CA ARG A 297 -14.78 15.08 -16.25
C ARG A 297 -14.52 13.79 -15.46
N ALA A 298 -13.27 13.45 -15.18
CA ALA A 298 -12.92 12.31 -14.34
C ALA A 298 -13.53 12.44 -12.93
N VAL A 299 -13.30 13.58 -12.27
CA VAL A 299 -13.83 13.86 -10.92
C VAL A 299 -15.36 13.85 -10.91
N LEU A 300 -16.01 14.50 -11.87
CA LEU A 300 -17.48 14.52 -11.97
C LEU A 300 -18.08 13.13 -12.22
N SER A 301 -17.41 12.29 -13.01
CA SER A 301 -17.86 10.90 -13.24
C SER A 301 -17.83 10.09 -11.94
N LEU A 302 -16.79 10.27 -11.13
CA LEU A 302 -16.68 9.64 -9.82
C LEU A 302 -17.71 10.18 -8.82
N TYR A 303 -18.04 11.47 -8.89
CA TYR A 303 -19.14 12.03 -8.10
C TYR A 303 -20.48 11.40 -8.46
N VAL A 304 -20.80 11.31 -9.75
CA VAL A 304 -22.04 10.66 -10.21
C VAL A 304 -22.09 9.21 -9.71
N LEU A 305 -20.99 8.48 -9.83
CA LEU A 305 -20.90 7.11 -9.31
C LEU A 305 -21.14 7.04 -7.79
N THR A 306 -20.54 7.96 -7.04
CA THR A 306 -20.70 8.06 -5.58
C THR A 306 -22.17 8.27 -5.22
N VAL A 307 -22.85 9.19 -5.91
CA VAL A 307 -24.27 9.49 -5.70
C VAL A 307 -25.14 8.28 -6.05
N LEU A 308 -24.90 7.62 -7.18
CA LEU A 308 -25.65 6.43 -7.58
C LEU A 308 -25.51 5.29 -6.55
N LEU A 309 -24.29 5.04 -6.07
CA LEU A 309 -24.05 4.05 -5.02
C LEU A 309 -24.69 4.46 -3.68
N GLY A 310 -24.63 5.74 -3.33
CA GLY A 310 -25.26 6.29 -2.13
C GLY A 310 -26.78 6.11 -2.15
N ILE A 311 -27.44 6.49 -3.25
CA ILE A 311 -28.89 6.31 -3.46
C ILE A 311 -29.25 4.82 -3.41
N SER A 312 -28.49 3.98 -4.11
CA SER A 312 -28.71 2.53 -4.11
C SER A 312 -28.64 1.96 -2.69
N SER A 313 -27.67 2.42 -1.90
CA SER A 313 -27.56 1.97 -0.51
C SER A 313 -28.63 2.53 0.41
N MET A 314 -29.19 3.70 0.15
CA MET A 314 -30.36 4.20 0.90
C MET A 314 -31.60 3.36 0.62
N LEU A 315 -31.82 3.01 -0.64
CA LEU A 315 -32.94 2.17 -1.06
C LEU A 315 -32.87 0.79 -0.38
N LEU A 316 -31.67 0.22 -0.21
CA LEU A 316 -31.46 -1.01 0.57
C LEU A 316 -31.96 -0.91 2.00
N VAL A 317 -31.52 0.14 2.68
CA VAL A 317 -31.79 0.33 4.11
C VAL A 317 -33.31 0.45 4.35
N HIS A 318 -34.04 1.04 3.40
CA HIS A 318 -35.49 1.16 3.47
C HIS A 318 -36.25 -0.07 2.95
N ALA A 319 -35.70 -0.84 2.02
CA ALA A 319 -36.41 -1.95 1.39
C ALA A 319 -36.65 -3.15 2.32
N GLN A 320 -35.96 -3.25 3.46
CA GLN A 320 -36.06 -4.33 4.47
C GLN A 320 -36.18 -5.75 3.88
N ASN A 321 -35.56 -5.99 2.71
CA ASN A 321 -35.67 -7.25 1.98
C ASN A 321 -34.27 -7.85 1.82
N ASP A 322 -34.07 -9.08 2.28
CA ASP A 322 -32.79 -9.80 2.19
C ASP A 322 -32.30 -9.94 0.73
N THR A 323 -33.24 -10.00 -0.21
CA THR A 323 -33.00 -9.98 -1.65
C THR A 323 -32.37 -8.68 -2.14
N SER A 324 -32.70 -7.54 -1.53
CA SER A 324 -32.14 -6.24 -1.91
C SER A 324 -30.64 -6.18 -1.58
N ALA A 325 -30.24 -6.63 -0.40
CA ALA A 325 -28.83 -6.69 0.03
C ALA A 325 -27.99 -7.57 -0.91
N LEU A 326 -28.53 -8.71 -1.34
CA LEU A 326 -27.87 -9.59 -2.30
C LEU A 326 -27.76 -8.96 -3.69
N ILE A 327 -28.82 -8.31 -4.19
CA ILE A 327 -28.80 -7.60 -5.48
C ILE A 327 -27.73 -6.51 -5.49
N LEU A 328 -27.54 -5.79 -4.39
CA LEU A 328 -26.55 -4.72 -4.33
C LEU A 328 -25.14 -5.17 -4.00
N PHE A 329 -24.98 -6.29 -3.32
CA PHE A 329 -23.70 -7.00 -3.29
C PHE A 329 -23.30 -7.43 -4.71
N VAL A 330 -24.24 -7.97 -5.48
CA VAL A 330 -24.03 -8.37 -6.88
C VAL A 330 -23.80 -7.16 -7.80
N LEU A 331 -24.53 -6.05 -7.63
CA LEU A 331 -24.28 -4.81 -8.39
C LEU A 331 -22.97 -4.15 -7.98
N GLY A 332 -22.59 -4.20 -6.70
CA GLY A 332 -21.29 -3.74 -6.21
C GLY A 332 -20.14 -4.55 -6.81
N ILE A 333 -20.27 -5.88 -6.82
CA ILE A 333 -19.31 -6.79 -7.49
C ILE A 333 -19.33 -6.55 -9.00
N GLY A 334 -20.50 -6.40 -9.61
CA GLY A 334 -20.67 -6.16 -11.04
C GLY A 334 -20.07 -4.82 -11.48
N LEU A 335 -20.22 -3.78 -10.66
CA LEU A 335 -19.59 -2.49 -10.88
C LEU A 335 -18.07 -2.58 -10.68
N VAL A 336 -17.59 -3.27 -9.65
CA VAL A 336 -16.15 -3.54 -9.48
C VAL A 336 -15.60 -4.33 -10.66
N GLY A 337 -16.35 -5.30 -11.18
CA GLY A 337 -16.03 -6.08 -12.37
C GLY A 337 -16.02 -5.23 -13.65
N LEU A 338 -17.00 -4.34 -13.81
CA LEU A 338 -17.09 -3.38 -14.91
C LEU A 338 -15.94 -2.38 -14.86
N LEU A 339 -15.62 -1.86 -13.68
CA LEU A 339 -14.47 -0.98 -13.48
C LEU A 339 -13.16 -1.72 -13.76
N ARG A 340 -13.04 -3.01 -13.40
CA ARG A 340 -11.89 -3.87 -13.77
C ARG A 340 -11.79 -4.07 -15.28
N TYR A 341 -12.92 -4.33 -15.94
CA TYR A 341 -13.01 -4.49 -17.39
C TYR A 341 -12.60 -3.19 -18.12
N LEU A 342 -13.10 -2.05 -17.65
CA LEU A 342 -12.77 -0.73 -18.19
C LEU A 342 -11.34 -0.26 -17.85
N SER A 343 -10.73 -0.77 -16.77
CA SER A 343 -9.36 -0.37 -16.34
C SER A 343 -8.25 -1.09 -17.13
N ASP A 344 -8.57 -2.07 -17.99
CA ASP A 344 -7.62 -2.90 -18.76
C ASP A 344 -6.46 -3.43 -17.89
N SER A 345 -6.80 -3.74 -16.63
CA SER A 345 -5.82 -4.14 -15.64
C SER A 345 -5.91 -5.65 -15.45
N LYS A 346 -4.91 -6.39 -15.97
CA LYS A 346 -4.49 -7.69 -15.43
C LYS A 346 -4.01 -7.51 -13.98
N LEU A 347 -4.91 -7.15 -13.07
CA LEU A 347 -4.54 -6.64 -11.74
C LEU A 347 -4.37 -7.75 -10.70
N LEU A 348 -4.81 -8.96 -10.99
CA LEU A 348 -4.57 -10.14 -10.16
C LEU A 348 -4.48 -11.36 -11.07
N ASN A 349 -3.27 -11.65 -11.55
CA ASN A 349 -2.96 -13.05 -11.79
C ASN A 349 -2.61 -13.62 -10.41
N ILE A 350 -3.47 -14.48 -9.85
CA ILE A 350 -3.16 -15.24 -8.62
C ILE A 350 -1.79 -15.93 -8.74
N HIS A 351 -1.41 -16.25 -9.98
CA HIS A 351 -0.09 -16.76 -10.33
C HIS A 351 1.07 -15.81 -9.96
N ASP A 352 0.93 -14.49 -10.14
CA ASP A 352 1.99 -13.50 -9.86
C ASP A 352 2.16 -13.26 -8.34
N VAL A 353 1.06 -13.37 -7.59
CA VAL A 353 1.10 -13.28 -6.12
C VAL A 353 1.63 -14.59 -5.52
N ALA A 354 1.26 -15.74 -6.10
CA ALA A 354 1.76 -17.05 -5.69
C ALA A 354 3.23 -17.27 -6.11
N SER A 355 3.69 -16.65 -7.20
CA SER A 355 5.12 -16.61 -7.53
C SER A 355 5.86 -15.72 -6.55
N TRP A 356 5.38 -14.50 -6.28
CA TRP A 356 6.00 -13.60 -5.29
C TRP A 356 6.03 -14.17 -3.87
N ALA A 357 4.98 -14.87 -3.42
CA ALA A 357 4.96 -15.53 -2.12
C ALA A 357 6.01 -16.67 -2.04
N ARG A 358 6.22 -17.38 -3.15
CA ARG A 358 7.33 -18.34 -3.31
C ARG A 358 8.69 -17.63 -3.31
N ASP A 359 8.80 -16.53 -4.04
CA ASP A 359 10.01 -15.70 -4.12
C ASP A 359 10.39 -15.11 -2.74
N LEU A 360 9.41 -14.67 -1.94
CA LEU A 360 9.65 -14.20 -0.58
C LEU A 360 9.99 -15.32 0.38
N THR A 361 9.40 -16.50 0.23
CA THR A 361 9.79 -17.66 1.07
C THR A 361 11.21 -18.11 0.74
N ASP A 362 11.67 -17.92 -0.50
CA ASP A 362 13.06 -18.13 -0.91
C ASP A 362 14.01 -17.02 -0.40
N GLU A 363 13.64 -15.74 -0.52
CA GLU A 363 14.49 -14.61 -0.07
C GLU A 363 14.56 -14.48 1.46
N THR A 364 13.45 -14.69 2.17
CA THR A 364 13.43 -14.68 3.66
C THR A 364 14.05 -15.94 4.27
N GLY A 365 14.41 -16.94 3.46
CA GLY A 365 15.12 -18.15 3.88
C GLY A 365 14.24 -19.20 4.56
N LEU A 366 12.94 -19.15 4.34
CA LEU A 366 11.96 -20.11 4.86
C LEU A 366 11.80 -21.35 3.96
N SER A 367 12.40 -21.36 2.76
CA SER A 367 12.34 -22.52 1.85
C SER A 367 13.32 -23.64 2.23
N ILE A 368 12.85 -24.89 2.14
CA ILE A 368 13.60 -26.11 2.42
C ILE A 368 14.81 -26.24 1.47
N GLN A 369 14.69 -25.74 0.24
CA GLN A 369 15.75 -25.80 -0.78
C GLN A 369 16.99 -24.97 -0.42
N ARG A 370 16.84 -23.84 0.28
CA ARG A 370 17.99 -23.03 0.74
C ARG A 370 18.78 -23.73 1.85
N ARG A 371 18.15 -24.51 2.74
CA ARG A 371 18.85 -25.28 3.78
C ARG A 371 19.78 -26.32 3.17
N LEU A 372 19.35 -27.00 2.11
CA LEU A 372 20.17 -27.93 1.35
C LEU A 372 21.32 -27.20 0.68
N PHE A 373 21.04 -26.13 -0.08
CA PHE A 373 22.06 -25.35 -0.77
C PHE A 373 23.13 -24.75 0.17
N PHE A 374 22.75 -24.26 1.36
CA PHE A 374 23.70 -23.77 2.37
C PHE A 374 24.57 -24.87 2.99
N GLN A 375 24.04 -26.09 3.16
CA GLN A 375 24.87 -27.23 3.58
C GLN A 375 25.96 -27.53 2.55
N HIS A 376 25.64 -27.44 1.25
CA HIS A 376 26.62 -27.64 0.18
C HIS A 376 27.62 -26.48 0.08
N GLN A 377 27.17 -25.24 0.26
CA GLN A 377 28.07 -24.08 0.30
C GLN A 377 29.09 -24.17 1.46
N ARG A 378 28.68 -24.72 2.61
CA ARG A 378 29.62 -25.02 3.71
C ARG A 378 30.63 -26.10 3.33
N ARG A 379 30.22 -27.16 2.61
CA ARG A 379 31.12 -28.21 2.12
C ARG A 379 32.18 -27.65 1.15
N ILE A 380 31.76 -26.78 0.23
CA ILE A 380 32.67 -26.06 -0.69
C ILE A 380 33.66 -25.20 0.09
N ALA A 381 33.18 -24.43 1.08
CA ALA A 381 34.04 -23.57 1.90
C ALA A 381 34.97 -24.35 2.86
N SER A 382 34.63 -25.59 3.20
CA SER A 382 35.44 -26.46 4.07
C SER A 382 36.44 -27.33 3.30
N ALA A 383 36.46 -27.30 1.97
CA ALA A 383 37.40 -28.08 1.17
C ALA A 383 38.85 -27.74 1.52
N CYS A 384 39.67 -28.77 1.69
CA CYS A 384 41.08 -28.65 2.07
C CYS A 384 42.03 -28.72 0.87
N ASP A 385 41.53 -29.19 -0.27
CA ASP A 385 42.29 -29.42 -1.49
C ASP A 385 41.38 -29.25 -2.73
N PRO A 386 41.96 -29.07 -3.94
CA PRO A 386 41.17 -28.84 -5.15
C PRO A 386 40.29 -30.02 -5.57
N GLU A 387 40.60 -31.25 -5.16
CA GLU A 387 39.83 -32.46 -5.52
C GLU A 387 38.56 -32.53 -4.67
N THR A 388 38.67 -32.34 -3.35
CA THR A 388 37.51 -32.26 -2.45
C THR A 388 36.63 -31.04 -2.74
N LEU A 389 37.22 -29.93 -3.20
CA LEU A 389 36.47 -28.78 -3.70
C LEU A 389 35.63 -29.15 -4.92
N TRP A 390 36.24 -29.85 -5.90
CA TRP A 390 35.55 -30.24 -7.12
C TRP A 390 34.38 -31.19 -6.84
N GLU A 391 34.56 -32.17 -5.94
CA GLU A 391 33.47 -33.07 -5.52
C GLU A 391 32.28 -32.29 -4.92
N ALA A 392 32.55 -31.31 -4.04
CA ALA A 392 31.50 -30.48 -3.45
C ALA A 392 30.78 -29.58 -4.48
N VAL A 393 31.50 -29.15 -5.52
CA VAL A 393 30.95 -28.39 -6.65
C VAL A 393 30.05 -29.28 -7.50
N CYS A 394 30.46 -30.51 -7.84
CA CYS A 394 29.66 -31.47 -8.61
C CYS A 394 28.30 -31.73 -7.97
N VAL A 395 28.25 -31.93 -6.66
CA VAL A 395 26.97 -32.13 -5.93
C VAL A 395 26.07 -30.89 -6.01
N SER A 396 26.66 -29.69 -6.05
CA SER A 396 25.90 -28.45 -6.20
C SER A 396 25.39 -28.26 -7.63
N LEU A 397 26.09 -28.77 -8.63
CA LEU A 397 25.71 -28.71 -10.05
C LEU A 397 24.57 -29.68 -10.37
N ASP A 398 24.59 -30.87 -9.77
CA ASP A 398 23.51 -31.86 -9.82
C ASP A 398 22.19 -31.27 -9.31
N LEU A 399 22.22 -30.57 -8.17
CA LEU A 399 21.06 -29.85 -7.62
C LEU A 399 20.59 -28.66 -8.46
N LEU A 400 21.48 -28.07 -9.26
CA LEU A 400 21.14 -27.00 -10.20
C LEU A 400 20.71 -27.55 -11.56
N GLU A 401 20.64 -28.89 -11.68
CA GLU A 401 20.28 -29.64 -12.88
C GLU A 401 21.12 -29.17 -14.09
N PHE A 402 22.45 -29.09 -13.92
CA PHE A 402 23.36 -28.91 -15.04
C PHE A 402 23.74 -30.27 -15.62
N ASP A 403 23.78 -30.39 -16.94
CA ASP A 403 24.11 -31.66 -17.60
C ASP A 403 25.61 -31.91 -17.66
N TYR A 404 26.42 -30.84 -17.73
CA TYR A 404 27.87 -30.93 -17.87
C TYR A 404 28.63 -29.74 -17.29
N ALA A 405 29.81 -30.00 -16.73
CA ALA A 405 30.71 -28.97 -16.25
C ALA A 405 32.19 -29.33 -16.41
N GLU A 406 33.00 -28.31 -16.67
CA GLU A 406 34.46 -28.40 -16.66
C GLU A 406 35.07 -27.28 -15.83
N PHE A 407 36.06 -27.62 -15.02
CA PHE A 407 36.87 -26.65 -14.30
C PHE A 407 38.33 -26.75 -14.72
N HIS A 408 38.81 -25.67 -15.34
CA HIS A 408 40.19 -25.51 -15.75
C HIS A 408 40.97 -24.84 -14.62
N PHE A 409 41.48 -25.64 -13.70
CA PHE A 409 42.19 -25.14 -12.52
C PHE A 409 43.64 -24.76 -12.86
N ILE A 410 44.05 -23.57 -12.44
CA ILE A 410 45.42 -23.08 -12.55
C ILE A 410 46.03 -23.09 -11.15
N GLU A 411 46.98 -23.99 -10.91
CA GLU A 411 47.68 -24.08 -9.63
C GLU A 411 48.70 -22.93 -9.52
N GLN A 412 48.61 -22.16 -8.44
CA GLN A 412 49.54 -21.07 -8.16
C GLN A 412 50.82 -21.66 -7.52
N GLN A 413 51.95 -21.53 -8.20
CA GLN A 413 53.27 -21.89 -7.66
C GLN A 413 53.96 -20.64 -7.10
N PRO A 414 54.75 -20.76 -6.01
CA PRO A 414 55.61 -19.68 -5.56
C PRO A 414 56.60 -19.28 -6.67
N ALA A 415 57.03 -18.01 -6.66
CA ALA A 415 57.64 -17.26 -7.76
C ALA A 415 58.96 -17.81 -8.39
N VAL A 416 59.38 -19.04 -8.08
CA VAL A 416 60.68 -19.62 -8.47
C VAL A 416 60.56 -20.75 -9.51
N SER A 417 59.36 -21.22 -9.88
CA SER A 417 59.19 -22.24 -10.92
C SER A 417 58.31 -21.77 -12.09
N THR A 418 58.88 -21.76 -13.29
CA THR A 418 58.27 -21.27 -14.54
C THR A 418 57.29 -22.28 -15.18
N GLY A 419 56.43 -22.92 -14.39
CA GLY A 419 55.48 -23.91 -14.88
C GLY A 419 54.11 -23.79 -14.22
N ARG A 420 53.14 -23.14 -14.88
CA ARG A 420 51.73 -23.20 -14.44
C ARG A 420 51.22 -24.63 -14.67
N SER A 421 51.13 -25.43 -13.60
CA SER A 421 50.43 -26.71 -13.62
C SER A 421 48.94 -26.45 -13.86
N ARG A 422 48.41 -26.96 -14.98
CA ARG A 422 46.98 -26.86 -15.33
C ARG A 422 46.34 -28.22 -15.09
N ARG A 423 45.35 -28.27 -14.20
CA ARG A 423 44.53 -29.47 -13.98
C ARG A 423 43.14 -29.24 -14.56
N ARG A 424 42.61 -30.23 -15.28
CA ARG A 424 41.25 -30.21 -15.83
C ARG A 424 40.39 -31.17 -15.04
N PHE A 425 39.32 -30.65 -14.47
CA PHE A 425 38.28 -31.44 -13.82
C PHE A 425 37.03 -31.41 -14.71
N SER A 426 36.34 -32.54 -14.86
CA SER A 426 35.14 -32.66 -15.69
C SER A 426 34.07 -33.49 -14.98
N TRP A 427 32.81 -33.09 -15.14
CA TRP A 427 31.65 -33.74 -14.55
C TRP A 427 30.49 -33.77 -15.56
N ALA A 428 29.73 -34.87 -15.57
CA ALA A 428 28.54 -35.07 -16.37
C ALA A 428 27.50 -35.84 -15.53
N GLU A 429 26.23 -35.45 -15.61
CA GLU A 429 25.13 -36.02 -14.81
C GLU A 429 24.89 -37.51 -15.16
N ASP A 430 24.99 -37.87 -16.44
CA ASP A 430 24.77 -39.23 -16.93
C ASP A 430 25.75 -39.54 -18.08
N LYS A 431 26.73 -40.43 -17.82
CA LYS A 431 27.84 -40.70 -18.76
C LYS A 431 27.38 -41.33 -20.09
N ASP A 432 26.18 -41.90 -20.12
CA ASP A 432 25.60 -42.59 -21.28
C ASP A 432 24.63 -41.72 -22.11
N LYS A 433 24.35 -40.47 -21.69
CA LYS A 433 23.44 -39.53 -22.40
C LYS A 433 24.15 -38.46 -23.23
N ILE A 434 25.43 -38.62 -23.57
CA ILE A 434 26.10 -37.70 -24.50
C ILE A 434 25.75 -38.09 -25.95
N SER A 435 24.46 -38.02 -26.28
CA SER A 435 24.09 -37.83 -27.69
C SER A 435 24.64 -36.47 -28.14
N PRO A 436 25.05 -36.27 -29.41
CA PRO A 436 25.45 -34.95 -29.89
C PRO A 436 24.22 -34.03 -29.88
N ILE A 437 24.03 -33.33 -28.77
CA ILE A 437 22.93 -32.39 -28.59
C ILE A 437 23.17 -31.21 -29.55
N PRO A 438 22.17 -30.77 -30.34
CA PRO A 438 22.31 -29.65 -31.25
C PRO A 438 22.76 -28.37 -30.53
N LYS A 439 23.74 -27.64 -31.09
CA LYS A 439 24.31 -26.41 -30.50
C LYS A 439 23.27 -25.33 -30.13
N GLU A 440 22.10 -25.37 -30.76
CA GLU A 440 21.05 -24.36 -30.65
C GLU A 440 20.22 -24.46 -29.36
N SER A 441 20.37 -25.54 -28.58
CA SER A 441 19.53 -25.84 -27.42
C SER A 441 20.23 -25.74 -26.06
N PHE A 442 21.47 -25.25 -26.00
CA PHE A 442 22.24 -25.18 -24.76
C PHE A 442 22.41 -23.78 -24.18
N LEU A 443 22.30 -23.69 -22.86
CA LEU A 443 22.85 -22.58 -22.10
C LEU A 443 24.30 -22.92 -21.73
N ARG A 444 25.25 -22.18 -22.32
CA ARG A 444 26.68 -22.23 -21.96
C ARG A 444 27.02 -21.05 -21.07
N ILE A 445 27.55 -21.33 -19.88
CA ILE A 445 28.01 -20.31 -18.94
C ILE A 445 29.51 -20.51 -18.70
N GLU A 446 30.29 -19.48 -18.99
CA GLU A 446 31.72 -19.42 -18.70
C GLU A 446 31.98 -18.43 -17.58
N LEU A 447 32.54 -18.92 -16.48
CA LEU A 447 32.73 -18.18 -15.26
C LEU A 447 34.23 -18.11 -14.95
N PRO A 448 34.85 -16.93 -15.07
CA PRO A 448 36.23 -16.78 -14.69
C PRO A 448 36.33 -16.76 -13.14
N ILE A 449 37.24 -17.58 -12.60
CA ILE A 449 37.47 -17.74 -11.16
C ILE A 449 38.71 -16.93 -10.78
N HIS A 450 38.50 -15.64 -10.55
CA HIS A 450 39.53 -14.71 -10.09
C HIS A 450 38.94 -13.74 -9.07
N ASN A 451 39.78 -13.23 -8.16
CA ASN A 451 39.39 -12.19 -7.22
C ASN A 451 39.75 -10.79 -7.77
N PHE A 452 38.84 -9.83 -7.58
CA PHE A 452 39.06 -8.40 -7.76
C PHE A 452 38.78 -7.74 -6.41
N LEU A 453 39.75 -7.73 -5.50
CA LEU A 453 39.66 -6.88 -4.31
C LEU A 453 40.56 -5.65 -4.48
N THR A 454 39.90 -4.52 -4.30
CA THR A 454 40.39 -3.15 -4.26
C THR A 454 41.65 -2.97 -3.41
N GLU A 455 42.58 -2.17 -3.95
CA GLU A 455 43.69 -1.45 -3.31
C GLU A 455 44.96 -2.18 -2.84
N LYS A 456 45.07 -3.52 -2.87
CA LYS A 456 46.38 -4.20 -2.72
C LYS A 456 46.60 -5.28 -3.77
N VAL A 457 47.77 -5.20 -4.40
CA VAL A 457 48.18 -5.85 -5.66
C VAL A 457 48.46 -7.34 -5.46
N GLU A 458 47.43 -8.18 -5.37
CA GLU A 458 47.56 -9.62 -5.62
C GLU A 458 46.41 -10.11 -6.52
N PHE A 459 46.70 -10.22 -7.82
CA PHE A 459 45.78 -10.85 -8.78
C PHE A 459 45.86 -12.37 -8.64
N SER A 460 44.92 -12.96 -7.90
CA SER A 460 44.77 -14.41 -7.82
C SER A 460 43.82 -14.91 -8.92
N ASN A 461 44.39 -15.44 -10.01
CA ASN A 461 43.62 -16.16 -11.04
C ASN A 461 43.71 -17.66 -10.75
N PHE A 462 42.56 -18.31 -10.57
CA PHE A 462 42.45 -19.73 -10.27
C PHE A 462 41.90 -20.56 -11.43
N GLY A 463 41.48 -19.94 -12.54
CA GLY A 463 41.01 -20.66 -13.72
C GLY A 463 39.65 -20.24 -14.25
N THR A 464 38.99 -21.16 -14.94
CA THR A 464 37.67 -20.95 -15.58
C THR A 464 36.78 -22.16 -15.35
N LEU A 465 35.54 -21.90 -14.95
CA LEU A 465 34.47 -22.88 -14.81
C LEU A 465 33.52 -22.75 -16.00
N LEU A 466 33.37 -23.82 -16.77
CA LEU A 466 32.44 -23.96 -17.88
C LEU A 466 31.27 -24.83 -17.43
N LEU A 467 30.05 -24.34 -17.62
CA LEU A 467 28.80 -25.05 -17.30
C LEU A 467 27.93 -25.13 -18.56
N LEU A 468 27.34 -26.29 -18.82
CA LEU A 468 26.40 -26.53 -19.91
C LEU A 468 25.09 -27.10 -19.37
N LYS A 469 23.97 -26.55 -19.83
CA LYS A 469 22.61 -27.01 -19.51
C LYS A 469 21.75 -27.14 -20.77
N ASP A 470 21.10 -28.28 -20.99
CA ASP A 470 20.16 -28.54 -22.08
C ASP A 470 18.79 -27.92 -21.75
N MET A 471 18.41 -26.91 -22.52
CA MET A 471 17.19 -26.13 -22.30
C MET A 471 15.91 -26.87 -22.71
N ARG A 472 16.01 -28.07 -23.29
CA ARG A 472 14.85 -28.87 -23.73
C ARG A 472 14.27 -29.74 -22.62
N HIS A 473 15.09 -30.11 -21.64
CA HIS A 473 14.72 -31.09 -20.61
C HIS A 473 14.35 -30.46 -19.26
N THR A 474 14.88 -29.28 -18.94
CA THR A 474 14.64 -28.61 -17.66
C THR A 474 14.40 -27.11 -17.85
N ALA A 475 13.27 -26.61 -17.33
CA ALA A 475 12.97 -25.19 -17.32
C ALA A 475 13.98 -24.47 -16.41
N THR A 476 14.59 -23.38 -16.88
CA THR A 476 15.51 -22.60 -16.04
C THR A 476 14.77 -22.00 -14.86
N GLU A 477 15.12 -22.43 -13.64
CA GLU A 477 14.68 -21.76 -12.43
C GLU A 477 15.03 -20.27 -12.51
N PRO A 478 14.14 -19.34 -12.09
CA PRO A 478 14.38 -17.89 -12.15
C PRO A 478 15.69 -17.44 -11.46
N TYR A 479 16.22 -18.27 -10.56
CA TYR A 479 17.39 -17.97 -9.73
C TYR A 479 18.67 -18.69 -10.15
N LEU A 480 18.67 -19.43 -11.27
CA LEU A 480 19.81 -20.22 -11.72
C LEU A 480 21.10 -19.39 -11.79
N LEU A 481 21.06 -18.22 -12.45
CA LEU A 481 22.22 -17.34 -12.56
C LEU A 481 22.71 -16.79 -11.21
N LYS A 482 21.79 -16.48 -10.28
CA LYS A 482 22.12 -16.00 -8.93
C LYS A 482 22.82 -17.09 -8.12
N ARG A 483 22.35 -18.34 -8.22
CA ARG A 483 22.97 -19.50 -7.55
C ARG A 483 24.33 -19.86 -8.17
N VAL A 484 24.45 -19.74 -9.48
CA VAL A 484 25.72 -19.92 -10.21
C VAL A 484 26.77 -18.88 -9.78
N GLU A 485 26.39 -17.60 -9.62
CA GLU A 485 27.31 -16.58 -9.10
C GLU A 485 27.69 -16.82 -7.63
N GLN A 486 26.76 -17.33 -6.81
CA GLN A 486 27.07 -17.72 -5.43
C GLN A 486 28.06 -18.90 -5.39
N LEU A 487 27.87 -19.90 -6.24
CA LEU A 487 28.81 -21.01 -6.42
C LEU A 487 30.20 -20.49 -6.79
N ARG A 488 30.28 -19.58 -7.77
CA ARG A 488 31.53 -18.92 -8.19
C ARG A 488 32.25 -18.26 -7.02
N ARG A 489 31.54 -17.45 -6.23
CA ARG A 489 32.11 -16.74 -5.06
C ARG A 489 32.61 -17.70 -4.00
N SER A 490 31.87 -18.76 -3.71
CA SER A 490 32.30 -19.78 -2.75
C SER A 490 33.53 -20.55 -3.20
N MET A 491 33.64 -20.87 -4.50
CA MET A 491 34.85 -21.47 -5.05
C MET A 491 36.06 -20.54 -4.92
N ILE A 492 35.92 -19.23 -5.20
CA ILE A 492 37.01 -18.25 -5.04
C ILE A 492 37.52 -18.25 -3.59
N VAL A 493 36.62 -18.13 -2.61
CA VAL A 493 36.99 -18.10 -1.18
C VAL A 493 37.67 -19.40 -0.73
N ALA A 494 37.19 -20.56 -1.20
CA ALA A 494 37.80 -21.85 -0.86
C ALA A 494 39.20 -21.99 -1.48
N LEU A 495 39.38 -21.60 -2.74
CA LEU A 495 40.67 -21.69 -3.43
C LEU A 495 41.72 -20.74 -2.85
N GLU A 496 41.32 -19.56 -2.38
CA GLU A 496 42.21 -18.67 -1.63
C GLU A 496 42.69 -19.29 -0.32
N LYS A 497 41.79 -19.95 0.41
CA LYS A 497 42.15 -20.66 1.63
C LYS A 497 43.12 -21.81 1.35
N ILE A 498 42.87 -22.60 0.31
CA ILE A 498 43.74 -23.71 -0.12
C ILE A 498 45.12 -23.18 -0.52
N ALA A 499 45.18 -22.06 -1.26
CA ALA A 499 46.44 -21.43 -1.66
C ALA A 499 47.26 -20.95 -0.45
N LYS A 500 46.60 -20.31 0.53
CA LYS A 500 47.25 -19.84 1.78
C LYS A 500 47.81 -20.98 2.63
N ILE A 501 47.07 -22.09 2.75
CA ILE A 501 47.52 -23.27 3.50
C ILE A 501 48.80 -23.85 2.87
N LYS A 502 48.88 -23.90 1.53
CA LYS A 502 50.08 -24.39 0.82
C LYS A 502 51.29 -23.48 0.95
N THR A 503 51.11 -22.18 1.18
CA THR A 503 52.22 -21.24 1.40
C THR A 503 52.76 -21.23 2.84
N GLU A 504 52.00 -21.77 3.81
CA GLU A 504 52.37 -21.82 5.24
C GLU A 504 52.93 -23.18 5.71
N LEU A 505 52.93 -24.19 4.84
CA LEU A 505 53.59 -25.48 5.10
C LEU A 505 55.08 -25.39 4.66
N PRO A 506 56.05 -25.71 5.55
CA PRO A 506 57.48 -25.57 5.28
C PRO A 506 58.02 -26.51 4.20
#